data_AF-A0A6B0WCI7-F1
#
_entry.id   AF-A0A6B0WCI7-F1
#
_cell.length_a   1.000
_cell.length_b   1.000
_cell.length_c   1.000
_cell.angle_alpha   90.00
_cell.angle_beta   90.00
_cell.angle_gamma   90.00
#
_symmetry.space_group_name_H-M   'P 1'
#
loop_
_entity.id
_entity.type
_entity.pdbx_description
1 polymer ?
#
loop_
_entity_poly.entity_id
_entity_poly.type
_entity_poly.pdbx_seq_one_letter_code
_entity_poly.pdbx_strand_id
1 'polypeptide(L)'
;MKRNAVLLVAAALAAVTAAGSPIPGTAKDLGVRGATWPVAETDLLEAIEARLLGMQRSGEMSRLEREARGRARRRLEEPDPVPGIVAATEERSRLLDPSVTVARDIRTPDGTLLAVAGTRVNPLERMTLSRDLVFVDGRRGAEIAWALAR
;
A
#
# COMPACT_ATOMS: atom_id res chain seq x y z
N MET A 1 32.18 -0.58 94.72
CA MET A 1 32.30 0.10 93.40
C MET A 1 31.52 -0.73 92.39
N LYS A 2 30.25 -0.35 92.14
CA LYS A 2 29.76 0.33 90.92
C LYS A 2 29.64 -0.61 89.72
N ARG A 3 28.39 -0.94 89.31
CA ARG A 3 27.84 -0.85 87.93
C ARG A 3 26.49 -1.59 87.74
N ASN A 4 25.52 -1.36 88.63
CA ASN A 4 24.09 -1.60 88.33
C ASN A 4 23.42 -0.22 88.17
N ALA A 5 23.40 0.34 86.95
CA ALA A 5 22.64 1.58 86.69
C ALA A 5 22.44 1.95 85.21
N VAL A 6 23.25 1.44 84.27
CA VAL A 6 23.29 2.04 82.92
C VAL A 6 22.38 1.32 81.90
N LEU A 7 21.82 0.16 82.24
CA LEU A 7 20.94 -0.61 81.36
C LEU A 7 19.50 -0.06 81.24
N LEU A 8 19.12 0.98 82.00
CA LEU A 8 17.77 1.56 81.97
C LEU A 8 17.65 2.92 81.26
N VAL A 9 18.78 3.57 80.93
CA VAL A 9 18.74 4.90 80.27
C VAL A 9 18.71 4.80 78.74
N ALA A 10 19.19 3.69 78.16
CA ALA A 10 19.14 3.47 76.71
C ALA A 10 17.74 3.11 76.17
N ALA A 11 16.81 2.69 77.03
CA ALA A 11 15.44 2.37 76.63
C ALA A 11 14.51 3.60 76.56
N ALA A 12 14.92 4.75 77.12
CA ALA A 12 14.09 5.96 77.14
C ALA A 12 14.33 6.89 75.93
N LEU A 13 15.42 6.71 75.16
CA LEU A 13 15.71 7.53 73.97
C LEU A 13 15.10 6.96 72.68
N ALA A 14 14.57 5.74 72.71
CA ALA A 14 13.85 5.13 71.59
C ALA A 14 12.32 5.45 71.60
N ALA A 15 11.82 6.16 72.61
CA ALA A 15 10.39 6.42 72.79
C ALA A 15 9.94 7.86 72.45
N VAL A 16 10.86 8.76 72.06
CA VAL A 16 10.55 10.21 71.84
C VAL A 16 10.91 10.70 70.42
N THR A 17 10.97 9.80 69.44
CA THR A 17 11.05 10.19 68.01
C THR A 17 9.95 9.58 67.13
N ALA A 18 8.95 8.92 67.74
CA ALA A 18 7.79 8.36 67.05
C ALA A 18 6.51 9.24 67.17
N ALA A 19 6.66 10.55 67.42
CA ALA A 19 5.54 11.49 67.52
C ALA A 19 5.59 12.54 66.39
N GLY A 20 5.71 12.07 65.15
CA GLY A 20 5.35 12.84 63.96
C GLY A 20 4.25 12.09 63.24
N SER A 21 2.98 12.27 63.65
CA SER A 21 1.86 11.72 62.88
C SER A 21 1.81 12.41 61.52
N PRO A 22 1.87 11.69 60.38
CA PRO A 22 1.50 12.28 59.10
C PRO A 22 0.02 12.62 59.20
N ILE A 23 -0.36 13.89 59.03
CA ILE A 23 -1.77 14.24 58.83
C ILE A 23 -2.18 13.56 57.53
N PRO A 24 -3.11 12.58 57.54
CA PRO A 24 -3.58 11.99 56.30
C PRO A 24 -4.38 13.06 55.56
N GLY A 25 -3.79 13.66 54.53
CA GLY A 25 -4.52 14.45 53.56
C GLY A 25 -5.52 13.53 52.86
N THR A 26 -6.81 13.70 53.14
CA THR A 26 -7.86 12.96 52.44
C THR A 26 -8.10 13.61 51.09
N ALA A 27 -7.52 13.05 50.03
CA ALA A 27 -7.92 13.38 48.67
C ALA A 27 -9.31 12.78 48.44
N LYS A 28 -10.35 13.62 48.37
CA LYS A 28 -11.70 13.19 48.04
C LYS A 28 -11.80 13.01 46.53
N ASP A 29 -11.82 11.76 46.08
CA ASP A 29 -12.18 11.43 44.70
C ASP A 29 -13.63 11.89 44.46
N LEU A 30 -13.81 12.89 43.60
CA LEU A 30 -15.13 13.47 43.28
C LEU A 30 -15.94 12.57 42.33
N GLY A 31 -15.40 11.39 41.97
CA GLY A 31 -16.05 10.41 41.12
C GLY A 31 -16.14 10.86 39.66
N VAL A 32 -16.44 9.90 38.79
CA VAL A 32 -16.74 10.16 37.38
C VAL A 32 -18.22 10.58 37.29
N ARG A 33 -18.50 11.81 36.85
CA ARG A 33 -19.87 12.27 36.57
C ARG A 33 -20.30 11.84 35.17
N GLY A 34 -21.08 10.76 35.09
CA GLY A 34 -21.73 10.28 33.86
C GLY A 34 -21.64 8.76 33.71
N ALA A 35 -22.61 8.15 33.03
CA ALA A 35 -22.51 6.74 32.65
C ALA A 35 -21.41 6.58 31.60
N THR A 36 -20.34 5.87 31.94
CA THR A 36 -19.30 5.46 30.99
C THR A 36 -19.72 4.12 30.37
N TRP A 37 -19.96 4.13 29.06
CA TRP A 37 -20.21 2.91 28.31
C TRP A 37 -18.87 2.33 27.84
N PRO A 38 -18.65 1.02 27.95
CA PRO A 38 -17.50 0.40 27.30
C PRO A 38 -17.61 0.61 25.79
N VAL A 39 -16.49 0.87 25.11
CA VAL A 39 -16.44 0.85 23.64
C VAL A 39 -16.69 -0.59 23.21
N ALA A 40 -17.91 -0.87 22.74
CA ALA A 40 -18.36 -2.19 22.30
C ALA A 40 -18.29 -2.32 20.77
N GLU A 41 -17.26 -1.74 20.15
CA GLU A 41 -17.02 -1.90 18.73
C GLU A 41 -16.75 -3.38 18.45
N THR A 42 -17.50 -3.97 17.51
CA THR A 42 -17.22 -5.32 17.02
C THR A 42 -15.79 -5.36 16.48
N ASP A 43 -15.07 -6.44 16.79
CA ASP A 43 -13.74 -6.65 16.25
C ASP A 43 -13.77 -6.52 14.71
N LEU A 44 -12.83 -5.77 14.16
CA LEU A 44 -12.82 -5.46 12.74
C LEU A 44 -12.69 -6.74 11.89
N LEU A 45 -11.92 -7.73 12.35
CA LEU A 45 -11.77 -9.01 11.65
C LEU A 45 -13.06 -9.81 11.71
N GLU A 46 -13.76 -9.84 12.85
CA GLU A 46 -15.07 -10.50 12.96
C GLU A 46 -16.12 -9.85 12.04
N ALA A 47 -16.12 -8.52 11.94
CA ALA A 47 -17.00 -7.79 11.03
C ALA A 47 -16.68 -8.06 9.55
N ILE A 48 -15.40 -8.13 9.18
CA ILE A 48 -14.95 -8.51 7.83
C ILE A 48 -15.37 -9.95 7.52
N GLU A 49 -15.15 -10.89 8.44
CA GLU A 49 -15.50 -12.30 8.27
C GLU A 49 -17.01 -12.49 8.08
N ALA A 50 -17.82 -11.89 8.96
CA ALA A 50 -19.28 -11.96 8.87
C ALA A 50 -19.79 -11.44 7.52
N ARG A 51 -19.20 -10.35 7.01
CA ARG A 51 -19.50 -9.81 5.69
C ARG A 51 -19.11 -10.77 4.57
N LEU A 52 -17.89 -11.34 4.60
CA LEU A 52 -17.42 -12.28 3.58
C LEU A 52 -18.28 -13.56 3.55
N LEU A 53 -18.62 -14.12 4.71
CA LEU A 53 -19.51 -15.28 4.83
C LEU A 53 -20.93 -14.97 4.37
N GLY A 54 -21.42 -13.75 4.63
CA GLY A 54 -22.70 -13.27 4.09
C GLY A 54 -22.68 -13.22 2.56
N MET A 55 -21.62 -12.66 1.97
CA MET A 55 -21.43 -12.58 0.51
C MET A 55 -21.25 -13.96 -0.14
N GLN A 56 -20.64 -14.91 0.56
CA GLN A 56 -20.51 -16.28 0.08
C GLN A 56 -21.87 -16.99 0.07
N ARG A 57 -22.63 -16.89 1.17
CA ARG A 57 -23.97 -17.48 1.29
C ARG A 57 -24.98 -16.91 0.29
N SER A 58 -24.90 -15.61 0.00
CA SER A 58 -25.77 -14.98 -1.00
C SER A 58 -25.33 -15.21 -2.45
N GLY A 59 -24.14 -15.80 -2.67
CA GLY A 59 -23.57 -15.98 -4.01
C GLY A 59 -22.98 -14.71 -4.63
N GLU A 60 -22.99 -13.60 -3.90
CA GLU A 60 -22.43 -12.31 -4.31
C GLU A 60 -20.94 -12.40 -4.61
N MET A 61 -20.20 -13.18 -3.82
CA MET A 61 -18.77 -13.41 -4.05
C MET A 61 -18.49 -14.05 -5.42
N SER A 62 -19.28 -15.05 -5.79
CA SER A 62 -19.17 -15.69 -7.11
C SER A 62 -19.58 -14.75 -8.25
N ARG A 63 -20.53 -13.84 -8.02
CA ARG A 63 -20.88 -12.79 -8.99
C ARG A 63 -19.69 -11.87 -9.26
N LEU A 64 -19.07 -11.35 -8.19
CA LEU A 64 -17.91 -10.47 -8.29
C LEU A 64 -16.72 -11.15 -8.98
N GLU A 65 -16.47 -12.44 -8.70
CA GLU A 65 -15.42 -13.19 -9.37
C GLU A 65 -15.68 -13.31 -10.88
N ARG A 66 -16.91 -13.66 -11.29
CA ARG A 66 -17.28 -13.75 -12.71
C ARG A 66 -17.12 -12.41 -13.41
N GLU A 67 -17.52 -11.32 -12.77
CA GLU A 67 -17.36 -9.97 -13.32
C GLU A 67 -15.89 -9.57 -13.43
N ALA A 68 -15.08 -9.85 -12.41
CA ALA A 68 -13.64 -9.58 -12.44
C ALA A 68 -12.95 -10.38 -13.56
N ARG A 69 -13.28 -11.66 -13.70
CA ARG A 69 -12.79 -12.52 -14.78
C ARG A 69 -13.23 -12.01 -16.15
N GLY A 70 -14.50 -11.59 -16.29
CA GLY A 70 -15.04 -10.99 -17.51
C GLY A 70 -14.30 -9.71 -17.90
N ARG A 71 -14.06 -8.80 -16.95
CA ARG A 71 -13.27 -7.58 -17.18
C ARG A 71 -11.83 -7.88 -17.59
N ALA A 72 -11.18 -8.83 -16.91
CA ALA A 72 -9.81 -9.22 -17.23
C ALA A 72 -9.70 -9.82 -18.64
N ARG A 73 -10.62 -10.74 -18.98
CA ARG A 73 -10.71 -11.33 -20.32
C ARG A 73 -10.94 -10.27 -21.39
N ARG A 74 -11.94 -9.40 -21.18
CA ARG A 74 -12.24 -8.31 -22.12
C ARG A 74 -11.04 -7.41 -22.34
N ARG A 75 -10.29 -7.05 -21.30
CA ARG A 75 -9.11 -6.18 -21.45
C ARG A 75 -7.98 -6.84 -22.25
N LEU A 76 -7.87 -8.17 -22.19
CA LEU A 76 -6.89 -8.93 -22.98
C LEU A 76 -7.33 -9.09 -24.44
N GLU A 77 -8.61 -9.40 -24.68
CA GLU A 77 -9.16 -9.60 -26.02
C GLU A 77 -9.44 -8.26 -26.75
N GLU A 78 -9.82 -7.23 -26.01
CA GLU A 78 -10.16 -5.89 -26.48
C GLU A 78 -9.38 -4.82 -25.68
N PRO A 79 -8.05 -4.69 -25.91
CA PRO A 79 -7.27 -3.64 -25.26
C PRO A 79 -7.73 -2.25 -25.71
N ASP A 80 -7.55 -1.26 -24.84
CA ASP A 80 -7.84 0.13 -25.15
C ASP A 80 -6.96 0.59 -26.34
N PRO A 81 -7.52 1.30 -27.34
CA PRO A 81 -6.75 1.78 -28.49
C PRO A 81 -5.61 2.70 -28.05
N VAL A 82 -4.46 2.60 -28.73
CA VAL A 82 -3.34 3.50 -28.50
C VAL A 82 -3.75 4.92 -28.91
N PRO A 83 -3.67 5.92 -28.01
CA PRO A 83 -4.05 7.29 -28.33
C PRO A 83 -3.32 7.81 -29.57
N GLY A 84 -4.08 8.40 -30.50
CA GLY A 84 -3.54 8.96 -31.74
C GLY A 84 -3.35 7.96 -32.89
N ILE A 85 -3.48 6.65 -32.64
CA ILE A 85 -3.54 5.64 -33.71
C ILE A 85 -5.00 5.42 -34.09
N VAL A 86 -5.36 5.88 -35.29
CA VAL A 86 -6.71 5.79 -35.86
C VAL A 86 -6.65 5.30 -37.30
N ALA A 87 -7.81 4.96 -37.87
CA ALA A 87 -7.91 4.58 -39.27
C ALA A 87 -7.27 5.65 -40.17
N ALA A 88 -6.35 5.23 -41.04
CA ALA A 88 -5.79 6.13 -42.04
C ALA A 88 -6.85 6.42 -43.12
N THR A 89 -7.11 7.70 -43.38
CA THR A 89 -8.00 8.15 -44.47
C THR A 89 -7.25 8.40 -45.77
N GLU A 90 -5.94 8.63 -45.69
CA GLU A 90 -5.05 8.96 -46.80
C GLU A 90 -3.67 8.34 -46.53
N GLU A 91 -2.98 7.96 -47.60
CA GLU A 91 -1.61 7.47 -47.52
C GLU A 91 -0.64 8.60 -47.20
N ARG A 92 0.20 8.41 -46.17
CA ARG A 92 1.19 9.40 -45.73
C ARG A 92 2.48 8.71 -45.33
N SER A 93 3.61 9.29 -45.73
CA SER A 93 4.94 8.87 -45.33
C SER A 93 5.67 10.01 -44.62
N ARG A 94 6.40 9.68 -43.54
CA ARG A 94 7.13 10.62 -42.69
C ARG A 94 8.38 9.96 -42.14
N LEU A 95 9.44 10.74 -41.99
CA LEU A 95 10.62 10.32 -41.22
C LEU A 95 10.33 10.50 -39.72
N LEU A 96 10.67 9.50 -38.92
CA LEU A 96 10.54 9.50 -37.46
C LEU A 96 11.93 9.44 -36.83
N ASP A 97 12.18 10.30 -35.84
CA ASP A 97 13.32 10.17 -34.93
C ASP A 97 12.87 9.38 -33.69
N PRO A 98 13.25 8.10 -33.53
CA PRO A 98 12.83 7.28 -32.40
C PRO A 98 13.69 7.49 -31.14
N SER A 99 14.45 8.60 -31.07
CA SER A 99 15.19 8.96 -29.87
C SER A 99 14.26 9.19 -28.68
N VAL A 100 14.47 8.44 -27.60
CA VAL A 100 13.73 8.57 -26.34
C VAL A 100 14.62 9.17 -25.26
N THR A 101 14.05 9.98 -24.38
CA THR A 101 14.76 10.52 -23.22
C THR A 101 14.43 9.70 -21.98
N VAL A 102 15.46 9.21 -21.32
CA VAL A 102 15.34 8.43 -20.08
C VAL A 102 14.77 9.33 -18.98
N ALA A 103 13.57 9.01 -18.48
CA ALA A 103 12.87 9.86 -17.51
C ALA A 103 13.46 9.80 -16.08
N ARG A 104 14.11 8.68 -15.73
CA ARG A 104 14.69 8.44 -14.41
C ARG A 104 15.93 7.57 -14.53
N ASP A 105 16.81 7.63 -13.54
CA ASP A 105 17.95 6.71 -13.47
C ASP A 105 17.50 5.26 -13.61
N ILE A 106 18.07 4.56 -14.58
CA ILE A 106 17.84 3.14 -14.82
C ILE A 106 18.98 2.38 -14.15
N ARG A 107 18.65 1.51 -13.20
CA ARG A 107 19.60 0.63 -12.53
C ARG A 107 19.23 -0.82 -12.78
N THR A 108 20.22 -1.68 -12.91
CA THR A 108 20.01 -3.14 -12.90
C THR A 108 19.60 -3.62 -11.49
N PRO A 109 19.09 -4.85 -11.34
CA PRO A 109 18.77 -5.42 -10.03
C PRO A 109 19.96 -5.48 -9.05
N ASP A 110 21.19 -5.60 -9.55
CA ASP A 110 22.44 -5.55 -8.79
C ASP A 110 22.89 -4.12 -8.41
N GLY A 111 22.15 -3.10 -8.84
CA GLY A 111 22.41 -1.69 -8.50
C GLY A 111 23.32 -0.93 -9.48
N THR A 112 23.81 -1.57 -10.54
CA THR A 112 24.62 -0.93 -11.57
C THR A 112 23.81 0.08 -12.38
N LEU A 113 24.34 1.30 -12.57
CA LEU A 113 23.68 2.37 -13.34
C LEU A 113 23.79 2.09 -14.85
N LEU A 114 22.64 1.87 -15.51
CA LEU A 114 22.54 1.66 -16.96
C LEU A 114 22.39 2.95 -17.75
N ALA A 115 21.60 3.89 -17.23
CA ALA A 115 21.38 5.19 -17.86
C ALA A 115 20.96 6.21 -16.80
N VAL A 116 21.47 7.44 -16.91
CA VAL A 116 21.04 8.56 -16.06
C VAL A 116 19.77 9.19 -16.59
N ALA A 117 18.96 9.76 -15.69
CA ALA A 117 17.84 10.61 -16.08
C ALA A 117 18.32 11.73 -17.03
N GLY A 118 17.53 12.00 -18.08
CA GLY A 118 17.86 12.98 -19.12
C GLY A 118 18.71 12.43 -20.27
N THR A 119 19.22 11.20 -20.21
CA THR A 119 19.96 10.61 -21.33
C THR A 119 19.04 10.42 -22.53
N ARG A 120 19.39 11.02 -23.68
CA ARG A 120 18.72 10.75 -24.96
C ARG A 120 19.34 9.52 -25.60
N VAL A 121 18.52 8.52 -25.93
CA VAL A 121 18.96 7.25 -26.53
C VAL A 121 18.15 6.98 -27.77
N ASN A 122 18.83 6.76 -28.89
CA ASN A 122 18.22 6.25 -30.11
C ASN A 122 18.48 4.74 -30.21
N PRO A 123 17.45 3.88 -30.11
CA PRO A 123 17.64 2.44 -30.26
C PRO A 123 18.28 2.06 -31.61
N LEU A 124 17.98 2.82 -32.67
CA LEU A 124 18.45 2.52 -34.03
C LEU A 124 19.96 2.76 -34.23
N GLU A 125 20.65 3.42 -33.30
CA GLU A 125 22.11 3.56 -33.35
C GLU A 125 22.84 2.27 -32.93
N ARG A 126 22.15 1.40 -32.21
CA ARG A 126 22.73 0.17 -31.63
C ARG A 126 22.15 -1.11 -32.21
N MET A 127 20.94 -1.05 -32.76
CA MET A 127 20.29 -2.18 -33.39
C MET A 127 19.53 -1.76 -34.64
N THR A 128 19.57 -2.59 -35.67
CA THR A 128 18.71 -2.41 -36.85
C THR A 128 17.38 -3.12 -36.64
N LEU A 129 16.30 -2.55 -37.18
CA LEU A 129 15.03 -3.25 -37.29
C LEU A 129 15.18 -4.38 -38.30
N SER A 130 14.98 -5.62 -37.86
CA SER A 130 15.10 -6.81 -38.72
C SER A 130 13.85 -7.10 -39.55
N ARG A 131 12.73 -6.42 -39.24
CA ARG A 131 11.42 -6.60 -39.87
C ARG A 131 10.66 -5.29 -39.88
N ASP A 132 9.76 -5.17 -40.84
CA ASP A 132 8.78 -4.08 -40.89
C ASP A 132 7.73 -4.28 -39.78
N LEU A 133 7.35 -3.17 -39.14
CA LEU A 133 6.29 -3.16 -38.13
C LEU A 133 4.99 -2.67 -38.76
N VAL A 134 3.95 -3.48 -38.64
CA VAL A 134 2.60 -3.18 -39.13
C VAL A 134 1.66 -3.05 -37.95
N PHE A 135 0.90 -1.96 -37.90
CA PHE A 135 -0.10 -1.70 -36.87
C PHE A 135 -1.50 -1.74 -37.51
N VAL A 136 -2.35 -2.64 -37.02
CA VAL A 136 -3.74 -2.81 -37.50
C VAL A 136 -4.69 -3.01 -36.32
N ASP A 137 -5.95 -2.62 -36.50
CA ASP A 137 -7.03 -2.92 -35.57
C ASP A 137 -7.54 -4.35 -35.81
N GLY A 138 -7.20 -5.26 -34.88
CA GLY A 138 -7.62 -6.67 -34.91
C GLY A 138 -9.14 -6.91 -34.82
N ARG A 139 -9.96 -5.86 -34.65
CA ARG A 139 -11.43 -5.95 -34.70
C ARG A 139 -11.98 -5.67 -36.10
N ARG A 140 -11.15 -5.16 -37.02
CA ARG A 140 -11.55 -4.79 -38.39
C ARG A 140 -11.03 -5.81 -39.38
N GLY A 141 -11.93 -6.67 -39.87
CA GLY A 141 -11.58 -7.72 -40.84
C GLY A 141 -10.89 -7.20 -42.11
N ALA A 142 -11.22 -5.99 -42.58
CA ALA A 142 -10.56 -5.37 -43.72
C ALA A 142 -9.09 -5.04 -43.48
N GLU A 143 -8.73 -4.55 -42.28
CA GLU A 143 -7.33 -4.23 -41.95
C GLU A 143 -6.49 -5.50 -41.77
N ILE A 144 -7.08 -6.56 -41.19
CA ILE A 144 -6.42 -7.87 -41.06
C ILE A 144 -6.18 -8.48 -42.44
N ALA A 145 -7.19 -8.48 -43.31
CA ALA A 145 -7.06 -9.01 -44.67
C ALA A 145 -5.97 -8.26 -45.45
N TRP A 146 -5.91 -6.93 -45.32
CA TRP A 146 -4.83 -6.13 -45.90
C TRP A 146 -3.45 -6.51 -45.35
N ALA A 147 -3.32 -6.67 -44.03
CA ALA A 147 -2.04 -7.03 -43.41
C ALA A 147 -1.56 -8.45 -43.80
N LEU A 148 -2.47 -9.40 -43.98
CA LEU A 148 -2.16 -10.77 -44.39
C LEU A 148 -1.90 -10.93 -45.89
N ALA A 149 -2.36 -10.00 -46.72
CA ALA A 149 -2.15 -10.01 -48.16
C ALA A 149 -0.76 -9.50 -48.57
N ARG A 150 0.07 -9.07 -47.61
CA ARG A 150 1.39 -8.47 -47.83
C ARG A 150 2.53 -9.49 -47.72
#